data_AF-A0A7Y8TFM1-F1
#
_entry.id   AF-A0A7Y8TFM1-F1
#
_cell.length_a   1.000
_cell.length_b   1.000
_cell.length_c   1.000
_cell.angle_alpha   90.00
_cell.angle_beta   90.00
_cell.angle_gamma   90.00
#
_symmetry.space_group_name_H-M   'P 1'
#
loop_
_entity.id
_entity.type
_entity.pdbx_description
1 polymer ?
#
loop_
_entity_poly.entity_id
_entity_poly.type
_entity_poly.pdbx_seq_one_letter_code
_entity_poly.pdbx_strand_id
1 'polypeptide(L)' 'MLQKGEHIEGVPVELETLLDTDKEAKDFFDSLSKSYKRGYCDWVGSAKQEATRQTRAEKALIMLKNGQKTLKT' A
#
# COMPACT_ATOMS: atom_id res chain seq x y z
N MET A 1 4.14 11.08 10.74
CA MET A 1 4.12 11.66 9.39
C MET A 1 5.56 11.66 8.92
N LEU A 2 5.80 11.12 7.73
CA LEU A 2 7.11 11.05 7.11
C LEU A 2 7.66 12.46 6.91
N GLN A 3 8.98 12.62 7.05
CA GLN A 3 9.60 13.88 6.66
C GLN A 3 9.57 14.04 5.13
N LYS A 4 9.66 15.28 4.65
CA LYS A 4 9.65 15.57 3.21
C LYS A 4 10.86 14.91 2.54
N GLY A 5 10.60 13.96 1.62
CA GLY A 5 11.63 13.20 0.92
C GLY A 5 11.95 11.82 1.54
N GLU A 6 11.29 11.49 2.65
CA GLU A 6 11.41 10.18 3.29
C GLU A 6 10.34 9.22 2.75
N HIS A 7 10.75 7.99 2.48
CA HIS A 7 9.89 6.93 1.94
C HIS A 7 9.95 5.71 2.85
N ILE A 8 8.88 4.94 2.86
CA ILE A 8 8.87 3.63 3.52
C ILE A 8 9.72 2.68 2.68
N GLU A 9 10.73 2.08 3.31
CA GLU A 9 11.51 1.02 2.69
C GLU A 9 10.70 -0.27 2.70
N GLY A 10 10.59 -0.91 1.53
CA GLY A 10 9.84 -2.15 1.36
C GLY A 10 8.31 -1.95 1.42
N VAL A 11 7.60 -3.08 1.52
CA VAL A 11 6.15 -3.11 1.66
C VAL A 11 5.83 -3.21 3.16
N PRO A 12 4.97 -2.33 3.72
CA PRO A 12 4.53 -2.46 5.11
C PRO A 12 3.89 -3.83 5.36
N VAL A 13 4.18 -4.43 6.52
CA VAL A 13 3.70 -5.78 6.88
C VAL A 13 2.18 -5.91 6.79
N GLU A 14 1.44 -4.85 7.16
CA GLU A 14 -0.02 -4.84 7.09
C GLU A 14 -0.54 -4.94 5.65
N LEU A 15 0.18 -4.35 4.68
CA LEU A 15 -0.16 -4.44 3.27
C LEU A 15 0.34 -5.75 2.65
N GLU A 16 1.56 -6.17 2.99
CA GLU A 16 2.16 -7.42 2.50
C GLU A 16 1.30 -8.63 2.86
N THR A 17 0.87 -8.72 4.13
CA THR A 17 0.01 -9.81 4.61
C THR A 17 -1.28 -9.90 3.79
N LEU A 18 -1.91 -8.78 3.47
CA LEU A 18 -3.14 -8.77 2.68
C LEU A 18 -2.89 -9.17 1.22
N LEU A 19 -1.81 -8.68 0.61
CA LEU A 19 -1.42 -9.05 -0.75
C LEU A 19 -1.10 -10.56 -0.84
N ASP A 20 -0.46 -11.14 0.16
CA ASP A 20 -0.18 -12.58 0.19
C ASP A 20 -1.45 -13.44 0.23
N THR A 21 -2.56 -12.91 0.76
CA THR A 21 -3.86 -13.60 0.79
C THR A 21 -4.75 -13.33 -0.42
N ASP A 22 -4.46 -12.29 -1.22
CA ASP A 22 -5.26 -11.91 -2.38
C ASP A 22 -4.40 -11.83 -3.65
N LYS A 23 -4.43 -12.93 -4.42
CA LYS A 23 -3.61 -13.08 -5.63
C LYS A 23 -3.90 -12.00 -6.68
N GLU A 24 -5.16 -11.60 -6.84
CA GLU A 24 -5.56 -10.59 -7.83
C GLU A 24 -4.93 -9.23 -7.50
N ALA A 25 -5.07 -8.80 -6.24
CA ALA A 25 -4.46 -7.56 -5.76
C ALA A 25 -2.93 -7.61 -5.85
N LYS A 26 -2.32 -8.74 -5.50
CA LYS A 26 -0.87 -8.95 -5.56
C LYS A 26 -0.33 -8.88 -6.98
N ASP A 27 -0.93 -9.60 -7.92
CA ASP A 27 -0.51 -9.60 -9.32
C ASP A 27 -0.62 -8.18 -9.91
N PHE A 28 -1.71 -7.46 -9.60
CA PHE A 28 -1.86 -6.07 -10.03
C PHE A 28 -0.81 -5.16 -9.38
N PHE A 29 -0.65 -5.22 -8.06
CA PHE A 29 0.36 -4.46 -7.33
C PHE A 29 1.75 -4.71 -7.90
N ASP A 30 2.09 -5.97 -8.18
CA ASP A 30 3.40 -6.37 -8.69
C ASP A 30 3.68 -5.84 -10.09
N SER A 31 2.64 -5.69 -10.92
CA SER A 31 2.73 -5.05 -12.24
C SER A 31 2.98 -3.54 -12.20
N LEU A 32 2.75 -2.88 -11.05
CA LEU A 32 2.93 -1.44 -10.92
C LEU A 32 4.41 -1.04 -10.96
N SER A 33 4.67 0.17 -11.48
CA SER A 33 6.00 0.76 -11.41
C SER A 33 6.39 1.03 -9.95
N LYS A 34 7.71 1.11 -9.69
CA LYS A 34 8.26 1.42 -8.35
C LYS A 34 7.64 2.66 -7.72
N SER A 35 7.33 3.69 -8.52
CA SER A 35 6.72 4.94 -8.02
C SER A 35 5.28 4.74 -7.54
N TYR A 36 4.48 3.93 -8.23
CA TYR A 36 3.12 3.62 -7.80
C TYR A 36 3.08 2.71 -6.58
N LYS A 37 3.91 1.64 -6.56
CA LYS A 37 4.08 0.78 -5.37
C LYS A 37 4.42 1.62 -4.14
N ARG A 38 5.39 2.53 -4.28
CA ARG A 38 5.80 3.44 -3.21
C ARG A 38 4.68 4.34 -2.70
N GLY A 39 3.81 4.84 -3.58
CA GLY A 39 2.66 5.63 -3.15
C GLY A 39 1.75 4.88 -2.15
N TYR A 40 1.48 3.60 -2.42
CA TYR A 40 0.74 2.74 -1.49
C TYR A 40 1.53 2.46 -0.21
N CYS A 41 2.82 2.08 -0.33
CA CYS A 41 3.68 1.80 0.82
C CYS A 41 3.82 3.02 1.75
N ASP A 42 4.07 4.21 1.20
CA ASP A 42 4.19 5.46 1.95
C ASP A 42 2.88 5.81 2.64
N TRP A 43 1.74 5.65 1.95
CA TRP A 43 0.45 5.96 2.55
C TRP A 43 0.12 5.02 3.70
N VAL A 44 0.30 3.71 3.54
CA VAL A 44 0.08 2.75 4.62
C VAL A 44 1.09 2.98 5.74
N GLY A 45 2.40 2.90 5.45
CA GLY A 45 3.46 2.94 6.45
C GLY A 45 3.67 4.29 7.14
N SER A 46 3.24 5.40 6.55
CA SER A 46 3.36 6.73 7.21
C SER A 46 2.50 6.92 8.46
N ALA A 47 1.51 6.03 8.69
CA ALA A 47 0.68 6.08 9.87
C ALA A 47 1.40 5.56 11.12
N LYS A 48 1.40 6.36 12.18
CA LYS A 48 2.06 6.03 13.46
C LYS A 48 1.34 4.89 14.20
N GLN A 49 0.02 4.86 14.11
CA GLN A 49 -0.82 3.87 14.77
C GLN A 49 -1.04 2.66 13.88
N GLU A 50 -0.83 1.47 14.43
CA GLU A 50 -1.01 0.19 13.74
C GLU A 50 -2.44 0.02 13.20
N ALA A 51 -3.47 0.31 14.02
CA ALA A 51 -4.87 0.25 13.59
C ALA A 51 -5.14 1.11 12.34
N THR A 52 -4.47 2.26 12.21
CA THR A 52 -4.57 3.11 11.02
C THR A 52 -3.84 2.50 9.83
N ARG A 53 -2.67 1.86 10.03
CA ARG A 53 -1.97 1.12 8.98
C ARG A 53 -2.83 -0.02 8.45
N GLN A 54 -3.44 -0.82 9.33
CA GLN A 54 -4.37 -1.89 8.95
C GLN A 54 -5.54 -1.35 8.13
N THR A 55 -6.24 -0.32 8.61
CA THR A 55 -7.36 0.31 7.87
C THR A 55 -6.92 0.85 6.49
N ARG A 56 -5.72 1.42 6.38
CA ARG A 56 -5.19 1.89 5.09
C ARG A 56 -4.80 0.73 4.18
N ALA A 57 -4.24 -0.34 4.72
CA ALA A 57 -3.88 -1.53 3.97
C ALA A 57 -5.12 -2.22 3.37
N GLU A 58 -6.20 -2.34 4.14
CA GLU A 58 -7.49 -2.85 3.64
C GLU A 58 -8.05 -1.99 2.50
N LYS A 59 -8.00 -0.66 2.64
CA LYS A 59 -8.41 0.27 1.57
C LYS A 59 -7.51 0.15 0.34
N ALA A 60 -6.19 0.04 0.54
CA ALA A 60 -5.24 -0.16 -0.54
C ALA A 60 -5.57 -1.45 -1.31
N LEU A 61 -5.87 -2.55 -0.60
CA LEU A 61 -6.27 -3.82 -1.20
C LEU A 61 -7.48 -3.65 -2.13
N ILE A 62 -8.54 -2.99 -1.65
CA ILE A 62 -9.74 -2.72 -2.46
C ILE A 62 -9.41 -1.90 -3.71
N MET A 63 -8.56 -0.87 -3.59
CA MET A 63 -8.14 -0.06 -4.73
C MET A 63 -7.34 -0.88 -5.76
N LEU A 64 -6.43 -1.74 -5.30
CA LEU A 64 -5.59 -2.58 -6.15
C LEU A 64 -6.42 -3.61 -6.91
N LYS A 65 -7.40 -4.25 -6.25
CA LYS A 65 -8.36 -5.15 -6.93
C LYS A 65 -9.16 -4.44 -8.01
N ASN A 66 -9.46 -3.16 -7.80
CA ASN A 66 -10.13 -2.33 -8.80
C ASN A 66 -9.19 -1.81 -9.91
N GLY A 67 -7.94 -2.27 -9.98
CA GLY A 67 -6.97 -1.84 -10.98
C GLY A 67 -6.52 -0.39 -10.85
N GLN A 68 -6.64 0.21 -9.66
CA GLN A 68 -6.27 1.60 -9.43
C GLN A 68 -4.77 1.71 -9.19
N LYS A 69 -4.08 2.51 -10.01
CA LYS A 69 -2.62 2.71 -9.91
C LYS A 69 -2.22 3.75 -8.86
N THR A 70 -3.15 4.60 -8.45
CA THR A 70 -2.94 5.72 -7.53
C THR A 70 -4.01 5.74 -6.47
N LEU A 71 -3.67 6.24 -5.29
CA LEU A 71 -4.62 6.54 -4.22
C LEU A 71 -5.68 7.51 -4.75
N LYS A 72 -6.94 7.10 -4.72
CA LYS A 72 -8.07 8.02 -4.88
C LYS A 72 -8.60 8.36 -3.49
N THR A 73 -8.43 9.61 -3.11
CA THR A 73 -9.12 10.24 -1.97
C THR A 73 -10.59 10.45 -2.28
#